data_AF-A0A7J7JCT5-F1
#
_entry.id   AF-A0A7J7JCT5-F1
#
_cell.length_a   1.000
_cell.length_b   1.000
_cell.length_c   1.000
_cell.angle_alpha   90.00
_cell.angle_beta   90.00
_cell.angle_gamma   90.00
#
_symmetry.space_group_name_H-M   'P 1'
#
loop_
_entity.id
_entity.type
_entity.pdbx_description
1 polymer ?
#
loop_
_entity_poly.entity_id
_entity_poly.type
_entity_poly.pdbx_seq_one_letter_code
_entity_poly.pdbx_strand_id
1 'polypeptide(L)'
;MWKKYKRNQELSLLKVMLFYNMLCSVLSLYTFVGLSVALYNADQIYSNSENPEMTPYFKIYGYTKVLELMDTVFMILRNRGRQITVLHVYHHSTMVLLVFYALQYSAWAALAPGIALNSFIHVLMYFYYGYTGYVKSSSRPAWKRRLTELQMIQFLIDLVYCAIGILYHDFCIWSAVYGSSMLFFFTNFYIKAYIYPRKKPTNKEKASNNGSQGSLSSSHGDELSRKKI
;
A
#
# COMPACT_ATOMS: atom_id res chain seq x y z
N MET A 1 -23.68 -27.30 -1.95
CA MET A 1 -22.52 -27.45 -1.04
C MET A 1 -21.38 -26.46 -1.34
N TRP A 2 -20.96 -26.29 -2.61
CA TRP A 2 -19.83 -25.42 -2.99
C TRP A 2 -19.94 -23.95 -2.56
N LYS A 3 -21.12 -23.32 -2.68
CA LYS A 3 -21.35 -21.93 -2.19
C LYS A 3 -21.18 -21.78 -0.66
N LYS A 4 -21.55 -22.80 0.13
CA LYS A 4 -21.39 -22.80 1.59
C LYS A 4 -19.92 -22.99 1.98
N TYR A 5 -19.21 -23.89 1.29
CA TYR A 5 -17.76 -24.10 1.45
C TYR A 5 -16.97 -22.82 1.13
N LYS A 6 -17.23 -22.20 -0.02
CA LYS A 6 -16.56 -20.95 -0.44
C LYS A 6 -16.80 -19.81 0.56
N ARG A 7 -18.02 -19.64 1.05
CA ARG A 7 -18.35 -18.64 2.08
C ARG A 7 -17.63 -18.90 3.40
N ASN A 8 -17.54 -20.16 3.83
CA ASN A 8 -16.82 -20.51 5.06
C ASN A 8 -15.31 -20.25 4.94
N GLN A 9 -14.73 -20.50 3.77
CA GLN A 9 -13.33 -20.14 3.48
C GLN A 9 -13.09 -18.62 3.43
N GLU A 10 -14.02 -17.86 2.88
CA GLU A 10 -13.94 -16.39 2.89
C GLU A 10 -14.00 -15.85 4.33
N LEU A 11 -14.85 -16.43 5.19
CA LEU A 11 -14.95 -16.08 6.61
C LEU A 11 -13.69 -16.44 7.41
N SER A 12 -13.08 -17.60 7.17
CA SER A 12 -11.82 -17.96 7.83
C SER A 12 -10.67 -17.06 7.39
N LEU A 13 -10.60 -16.71 6.10
CA LEU A 13 -9.60 -15.80 5.57
C LEU A 13 -9.71 -14.39 6.17
N LEU A 14 -10.93 -13.88 6.37
CA LEU A 14 -11.15 -12.59 7.03
C LEU A 14 -10.66 -12.57 8.48
N LYS A 15 -10.82 -13.67 9.23
CA LYS A 15 -10.29 -13.79 10.60
C LYS A 15 -8.76 -13.80 10.62
N VAL A 16 -8.14 -14.53 9.70
CA VAL A 16 -6.67 -14.55 9.54
C VAL A 16 -6.15 -13.16 9.19
N MET A 17 -6.79 -12.48 8.25
CA MET A 17 -6.42 -11.11 7.90
C MET A 17 -6.60 -10.14 9.07
N LEU A 18 -7.65 -10.28 9.89
CA LEU A 18 -7.84 -9.45 11.07
C LEU A 18 -6.66 -9.63 12.04
N PHE A 19 -6.33 -10.89 12.37
CA PHE A 19 -5.19 -11.19 13.24
C PHE A 19 -3.88 -10.63 12.67
N TYR A 20 -3.64 -10.84 11.37
CA TYR A 20 -2.49 -10.31 10.66
C TYR A 20 -2.40 -8.77 10.73
N ASN A 21 -3.48 -8.06 10.40
CA ASN A 21 -3.50 -6.59 10.45
C ASN A 21 -3.27 -6.08 11.88
N MET A 22 -3.86 -6.73 12.90
CA MET A 22 -3.63 -6.38 14.30
C MET A 22 -2.18 -6.63 14.71
N LEU A 23 -1.58 -7.74 14.28
CA LEU A 23 -0.17 -8.04 14.52
C LEU A 23 0.74 -6.99 13.89
N CYS A 24 0.53 -6.63 12.62
CA CYS A 24 1.27 -5.57 11.95
C CYS A 24 1.11 -4.22 12.66
N SER A 25 -0.10 -3.90 13.13
CA SER A 25 -0.36 -2.68 13.90
C SER A 25 0.40 -2.67 15.24
N VAL A 26 0.45 -3.80 15.96
CA VAL A 26 1.16 -3.89 17.25
C VAL A 26 2.68 -3.82 17.05
N LEU A 27 3.22 -4.51 16.04
CA LEU A 27 4.66 -4.45 15.71
C LEU A 27 5.07 -3.03 15.28
N SER A 28 4.21 -2.35 14.51
CA SER A 28 4.42 -0.95 14.13
C SER A 28 4.38 -0.03 15.34
N LEU A 29 3.46 -0.26 16.28
CA LEU A 29 3.37 0.53 17.52
C LEU A 29 4.61 0.33 18.40
N TYR A 30 5.06 -0.91 18.56
CA TYR A 30 6.27 -1.24 19.30
C TYR A 30 7.49 -0.53 18.72
N THR A 31 7.64 -0.56 17.39
CA THR A 31 8.73 0.14 16.69
C THR A 31 8.64 1.65 16.87
N PHE A 32 7.44 2.22 16.74
CA PHE A 32 7.22 3.65 16.92
C PHE A 32 7.57 4.14 18.33
N VAL A 33 7.04 3.47 19.36
CA VAL A 33 7.30 3.85 20.76
C VAL A 33 8.78 3.67 21.09
N GLY A 34 9.38 2.54 20.70
CA GLY A 34 10.79 2.26 20.92
C GLY A 34 11.71 3.30 20.30
N LEU A 35 11.49 3.63 19.03
CA LEU A 35 12.27 4.67 18.36
C LEU A 35 11.99 6.06 18.89
N SER A 36 10.76 6.38 19.31
CA SER A 36 10.43 7.68 19.89
C SER A 36 11.17 7.91 21.21
N VAL A 37 11.25 6.87 22.06
CA VAL A 37 12.02 6.92 23.31
C VAL A 37 13.52 7.02 23.02
N ALA A 38 14.05 6.21 22.10
CA ALA A 38 15.46 6.27 21.71
C ALA A 38 15.84 7.63 21.10
N LEU A 39 14.96 8.24 20.31
CA LEU A 39 15.13 9.58 19.74
C LEU A 39 15.10 10.67 20.80
N TYR A 40 14.25 10.54 21.82
CA TYR A 40 14.18 11.48 22.93
C TYR A 40 15.47 11.47 23.77
N ASN A 41 16.09 10.31 23.91
CA ASN A 41 17.36 10.14 24.63
C ASN A 41 18.59 10.41 23.76
N ALA A 42 18.44 10.62 22.45
CA ALA A 42 19.57 10.80 21.55
C ALA A 42 20.11 12.23 21.60
N ASP A 43 21.43 12.37 21.73
CA ASP A 43 22.10 13.68 21.72
C ASP A 43 22.02 14.36 20.33
N GLN A 44 22.00 13.56 19.25
CA GLN A 44 21.93 14.06 17.88
C GLN A 44 21.01 13.22 17.01
N ILE A 45 20.07 13.90 16.34
CA ILE A 45 19.08 13.27 15.45
C ILE A 45 19.70 13.01 14.05
N TYR A 46 20.58 13.88 13.58
CA TYR A 46 21.26 13.78 12.28
C TYR A 46 22.61 13.06 12.37
N SER A 47 22.68 11.95 13.13
CA SER A 47 23.91 11.16 13.23
C SER A 47 24.00 10.07 12.16
N ASN A 48 25.11 10.05 11.44
CA ASN A 48 25.50 8.99 10.50
C ASN A 48 26.22 7.82 11.18
N SER A 49 26.18 7.75 12.51
CA SER A 49 26.66 6.59 13.27
C SER A 49 25.51 5.65 13.63
N GLU A 50 25.85 4.38 13.86
CA GLU A 50 24.92 3.45 14.47
C GLU A 50 24.63 3.87 15.93
N ASN A 51 23.39 3.65 16.37
CA ASN A 51 23.01 3.78 17.77
C ASN A 51 22.50 2.42 18.27
N PRO A 52 23.22 1.77 19.20
CA PRO A 52 22.85 0.46 19.75
C PRO A 52 21.43 0.40 20.31
N GLU A 53 20.90 1.50 20.85
CA GLU A 53 19.53 1.57 21.37
C GLU A 53 18.47 1.51 20.26
N MET A 54 18.79 2.02 19.05
CA MET A 54 17.87 2.07 17.90
C MET A 54 17.91 0.78 17.07
N THR A 55 19.06 0.10 17.04
CA THR A 55 19.30 -1.14 16.29
C THR A 55 18.22 -2.22 16.43
N PRO A 56 17.74 -2.60 17.64
CA PRO A 56 16.70 -3.62 17.76
C PRO A 56 15.39 -3.22 17.06
N TYR A 57 15.03 -1.94 17.12
CA TYR A 57 13.80 -1.43 16.50
C TYR A 57 13.93 -1.37 14.97
N PHE A 58 15.12 -1.03 14.44
CA PHE A 58 15.37 -1.11 13.00
C PHE A 58 15.24 -2.54 12.47
N LYS A 59 15.73 -3.53 13.23
CA LYS A 59 15.57 -4.95 12.87
C LYS A 59 14.09 -5.36 12.83
N ILE A 60 13.32 -4.99 13.85
CA ILE A 60 11.88 -5.27 13.91
C ILE A 60 11.12 -4.56 12.80
N TYR A 61 11.50 -3.33 12.45
CA TYR A 61 10.97 -2.62 11.30
C TYR A 61 11.22 -3.40 10.00
N GLY A 62 12.45 -3.88 9.79
CA GLY A 62 12.82 -4.72 8.64
C GLY A 62 11.99 -5.99 8.55
N TYR A 63 11.84 -6.73 9.65
CA TYR A 63 10.97 -7.91 9.68
C TYR A 63 9.52 -7.56 9.39
N THR A 64 9.03 -6.43 9.91
CA THR A 64 7.68 -5.96 9.62
C THR A 64 7.52 -5.75 8.12
N LYS A 65 8.46 -5.10 7.42
CA LYS A 65 8.37 -4.91 5.94
C LYS A 65 8.31 -6.20 5.14
N VAL A 66 9.00 -7.25 5.59
CA VAL A 66 8.86 -8.58 4.98
C VAL A 66 7.48 -9.16 5.25
N LEU A 67 6.95 -9.02 6.48
CA LEU A 67 5.58 -9.45 6.81
C LEU A 67 4.52 -8.69 6.00
N GLU A 68 4.73 -7.41 5.70
CA GLU A 68 3.84 -6.58 4.86
C GLU A 68 3.70 -7.13 3.43
N LEU A 69 4.66 -7.92 2.92
CA LEU A 69 4.52 -8.59 1.61
C LEU A 69 3.31 -9.54 1.57
N MET A 70 2.87 -10.05 2.72
CA MET A 70 1.67 -10.88 2.83
C MET A 70 0.39 -10.12 2.44
N ASP A 71 0.37 -8.79 2.46
CA ASP A 71 -0.76 -8.01 1.94
C ASP A 71 -1.05 -8.37 0.48
N THR A 72 0.01 -8.52 -0.32
CA THR A 72 -0.11 -8.93 -1.73
C THR A 72 -0.66 -10.34 -1.85
N VAL A 73 -0.20 -11.26 -0.99
CA VAL A 73 -0.69 -12.66 -0.96
C VAL A 73 -2.18 -12.68 -0.61
N PHE A 74 -2.63 -11.92 0.39
CA PHE A 74 -4.04 -11.83 0.75
C PHE A 74 -4.89 -11.19 -0.36
N MET A 75 -4.37 -10.19 -1.10
CA MET A 75 -5.06 -9.62 -2.26
C MET A 75 -5.25 -10.64 -3.39
N ILE A 76 -4.24 -11.47 -3.66
CA ILE A 76 -4.29 -12.56 -4.64
C ILE A 76 -5.31 -13.61 -4.19
N LEU A 77 -5.22 -14.10 -2.95
CA LEU A 77 -6.12 -15.12 -2.40
C LEU A 77 -7.59 -14.68 -2.40
N ARG A 78 -7.86 -13.38 -2.23
CA ARG A 78 -9.23 -12.84 -2.28
C ARG A 78 -9.73 -12.54 -3.69
N ASN A 79 -8.95 -12.83 -4.73
CA ASN A 79 -9.22 -12.41 -6.10
C ASN A 79 -9.50 -10.89 -6.20
N ARG A 80 -8.76 -10.09 -5.44
CA ARG A 80 -8.85 -8.63 -5.42
C ARG A 80 -7.71 -7.98 -6.18
N GLY A 81 -7.33 -8.54 -7.33
CA GLY A 81 -6.21 -8.05 -8.16
C GLY A 81 -6.28 -6.55 -8.52
N ARG A 82 -7.48 -5.96 -8.57
CA ARG A 82 -7.65 -4.50 -8.74
C ARG A 82 -7.01 -3.65 -7.64
N GLN A 83 -6.72 -4.23 -6.46
CA GLN A 83 -6.02 -3.57 -5.35
C GLN A 83 -4.50 -3.58 -5.52
N ILE A 84 -3.97 -4.52 -6.32
CA ILE A 84 -2.54 -4.63 -6.64
C ILE A 84 -2.23 -3.58 -7.70
N THR A 85 -1.98 -2.35 -7.24
CA THR A 85 -1.62 -1.23 -8.11
C THR A 85 -0.11 -1.17 -8.32
N VAL A 86 0.33 -0.43 -9.36
CA VAL A 86 1.75 -0.12 -9.56
C VAL A 86 2.35 0.53 -8.31
N LEU A 87 1.62 1.44 -7.66
CA LEU A 87 2.04 2.08 -6.42
C LEU A 87 2.30 1.04 -5.31
N HIS A 88 1.37 0.08 -5.14
CA HIS A 88 1.50 -0.98 -4.13
C HIS A 88 2.76 -1.82 -4.37
N VAL A 89 2.93 -2.34 -5.58
CA VAL A 89 4.06 -3.21 -5.91
C VAL A 89 5.38 -2.45 -5.85
N TYR A 90 5.42 -1.23 -6.39
CA TYR A 90 6.60 -0.36 -6.32
C TYR A 90 7.02 -0.17 -4.86
N HIS A 91 6.12 0.35 -4.01
CA HIS A 91 6.41 0.63 -2.61
C HIS A 91 6.88 -0.61 -1.82
N HIS A 92 6.15 -1.72 -1.89
CA HIS A 92 6.48 -2.90 -1.08
C HIS A 92 7.78 -3.56 -1.53
N SER A 93 8.07 -3.58 -2.84
CA SER A 93 9.33 -4.13 -3.34
C SER A 93 10.52 -3.24 -2.99
N THR A 94 10.40 -1.92 -3.20
CA THR A 94 11.49 -0.98 -2.91
C THR A 94 11.75 -0.85 -1.41
N MET A 95 10.71 -0.80 -0.57
CA MET A 95 10.91 -0.69 0.88
C MET A 95 11.64 -1.89 1.48
N VAL A 96 11.33 -3.12 1.04
CA VAL A 96 12.04 -4.31 1.53
C VAL A 96 13.52 -4.27 1.14
N LEU A 97 13.83 -3.87 -0.10
CA LEU A 97 15.20 -3.72 -0.57
C LEU A 97 15.95 -2.61 0.18
N LEU A 98 15.32 -1.46 0.37
CA LEU A 98 15.90 -0.31 1.07
C LEU A 98 16.20 -0.64 2.53
N VAL A 99 15.27 -1.30 3.23
CA VAL A 99 15.48 -1.66 4.64
C VAL A 99 16.54 -2.75 4.78
N PHE A 100 16.58 -3.73 3.87
CA PHE A 100 17.66 -4.72 3.84
C PHE A 100 19.03 -4.06 3.65
N TYR A 101 19.13 -3.13 2.69
CA TYR A 101 20.36 -2.38 2.45
C TYR A 101 20.74 -1.52 3.67
N ALA A 102 19.79 -0.79 4.25
CA ALA A 102 20.02 0.05 5.43
C ALA A 102 20.50 -0.78 6.63
N LEU A 103 19.89 -1.93 6.91
CA LEU A 103 20.30 -2.80 8.01
C LEU A 103 21.69 -3.42 7.83
N GLN A 104 22.13 -3.63 6.58
CA GLN A 104 23.41 -4.28 6.30
C GLN A 104 24.57 -3.28 6.21
N TYR A 105 24.32 -2.04 5.76
CA TYR A 105 25.38 -1.09 5.40
C TYR A 105 25.25 0.29 6.01
N SER A 106 24.07 0.68 6.52
CA SER A 106 23.79 2.08 6.88
C SER A 106 22.70 2.19 7.95
N ALA A 107 22.87 1.50 9.09
CA ALA A 107 21.94 1.54 10.22
C ALA A 107 22.08 2.85 11.02
N TRP A 108 22.12 3.98 10.33
CA TRP A 108 22.37 5.30 10.88
C TRP A 108 21.19 5.78 11.72
N ALA A 109 21.49 6.40 12.86
CA ALA A 109 20.47 7.00 13.73
C ALA A 109 19.62 8.06 12.99
N ALA A 110 20.21 8.74 12.00
CA ALA A 110 19.57 9.63 11.05
C ALA A 110 18.26 9.11 10.41
N LEU A 111 18.12 7.79 10.24
CA LEU A 111 16.94 7.17 9.64
C LEU A 111 15.78 7.02 10.63
N ALA A 112 16.04 7.08 11.93
CA ALA A 112 15.06 6.81 12.97
C ALA A 112 13.81 7.70 12.92
N PRO A 113 13.88 9.03 12.67
CA PRO A 113 12.69 9.87 12.62
C PRO A 113 11.71 9.46 11.51
N GLY A 114 12.22 9.18 10.30
CA GLY A 114 11.40 8.74 9.18
C GLY A 114 10.81 7.34 9.41
N ILE A 115 11.60 6.42 9.99
CA ILE A 115 11.11 5.08 10.35
C ILE A 115 10.01 5.18 11.42
N ALA A 116 10.22 6.00 12.46
CA ALA A 116 9.23 6.20 13.53
C ALA A 116 7.92 6.79 12.96
N LEU A 117 8.00 7.83 12.14
CA LEU A 117 6.81 8.44 11.54
C LEU A 117 6.09 7.47 10.59
N ASN A 118 6.84 6.70 9.78
CA ASN A 118 6.26 5.65 8.94
C ASN A 118 5.55 4.58 9.79
N SER A 119 6.18 4.11 10.86
CA SER A 119 5.58 3.15 11.79
C SER A 119 4.30 3.69 12.42
N PHE A 120 4.25 4.96 12.82
CA PHE A 120 3.03 5.59 13.32
C PHE A 120 1.89 5.57 12.30
N ILE A 121 2.16 5.94 11.05
CA ILE A 121 1.15 5.87 9.98
C ILE A 121 0.72 4.43 9.71
N HIS A 122 1.65 3.47 9.78
CA HIS A 122 1.35 2.05 9.64
C HIS A 122 0.46 1.51 10.77
N VAL A 123 0.60 2.00 12.01
CA VAL A 123 -0.36 1.69 13.10
C VAL A 123 -1.78 2.07 12.67
N LEU A 124 -1.97 3.32 12.22
CA LEU A 124 -3.29 3.82 11.84
C LEU A 124 -3.87 3.07 10.63
N MET A 125 -3.01 2.77 9.64
CA MET A 125 -3.39 2.11 8.40
C MET A 125 -3.79 0.64 8.63
N TYR A 126 -2.98 -0.12 9.37
CA TYR A 126 -3.29 -1.51 9.70
C TYR A 126 -4.45 -1.64 10.67
N PHE A 127 -4.58 -0.73 11.63
CA PHE A 127 -5.77 -0.66 12.48
C PHE A 127 -7.04 -0.43 11.65
N TYR A 128 -7.00 0.48 10.67
CA TYR A 128 -8.11 0.70 9.76
C TYR A 128 -8.46 -0.53 8.92
N TYR A 129 -7.47 -1.25 8.39
CA TYR A 129 -7.70 -2.46 7.60
C TYR A 129 -8.23 -3.61 8.45
N GLY A 130 -7.74 -3.78 9.67
CA GLY A 130 -8.31 -4.71 10.65
C GLY A 130 -9.78 -4.39 10.92
N TYR A 131 -10.08 -3.13 11.27
CA TYR A 131 -11.44 -2.69 11.57
C TYR A 131 -12.40 -2.87 10.40
N THR A 132 -12.00 -2.45 9.19
CA THR A 132 -12.85 -2.57 7.99
C THR A 132 -12.98 -3.98 7.43
N GLY A 133 -12.13 -4.91 7.88
CA GLY A 133 -12.28 -6.34 7.64
C GLY A 133 -13.45 -6.97 8.40
N TYR A 134 -13.78 -6.45 9.58
CA TYR A 134 -14.87 -6.94 10.44
C TYR A 134 -16.21 -6.25 10.14
N VAL A 135 -16.18 -4.96 9.83
CA VAL A 135 -17.40 -4.15 9.67
C VAL A 135 -18.11 -4.40 8.34
N LYS A 136 -19.45 -4.50 8.37
CA LYS A 136 -20.30 -4.61 7.16
C LYS A 136 -20.02 -3.46 6.19
N SER A 137 -20.08 -3.74 4.89
CA SER A 137 -19.73 -2.78 3.83
C SER A 137 -20.50 -1.44 3.90
N SER A 138 -21.68 -1.42 4.51
CA SER A 138 -22.53 -0.24 4.72
C SER A 138 -22.02 0.72 5.80
N SER A 139 -21.15 0.25 6.69
CA SER A 139 -20.69 0.98 7.88
C SER A 139 -19.17 1.23 7.85
N ARG A 140 -18.53 1.09 6.68
CA ARG A 140 -17.09 1.39 6.55
C ARG A 140 -16.86 2.88 6.82
N PRO A 141 -15.94 3.25 7.73
CA PRO A 141 -15.81 4.65 8.07
C PRO A 141 -15.14 5.44 6.93
N ALA A 142 -15.58 6.68 6.76
CA ALA A 142 -15.17 7.56 5.66
C ALA A 142 -13.75 8.13 5.81
N TRP A 143 -13.04 7.82 6.91
CA TRP A 143 -11.65 8.23 7.15
C TRP A 143 -10.60 7.63 6.22
N LYS A 144 -10.98 6.77 5.25
CA LYS A 144 -10.03 6.25 4.24
C LYS A 144 -9.26 7.36 3.54
N ARG A 145 -9.96 8.43 3.15
CA ARG A 145 -9.37 9.58 2.49
C ARG A 145 -8.37 10.30 3.42
N ARG A 146 -8.74 10.46 4.70
CA ARG A 146 -7.88 11.07 5.72
C ARG A 146 -6.61 10.27 5.94
N LEU A 147 -6.67 8.94 5.89
CA LEU A 147 -5.47 8.09 5.97
C LEU A 147 -4.52 8.33 4.79
N THR A 148 -5.05 8.46 3.56
CA THR A 148 -4.22 8.80 2.40
C THR A 148 -3.63 10.21 2.50
N GLU A 149 -4.38 11.18 3.04
CA GLU A 149 -3.87 12.52 3.34
C GLU A 149 -2.72 12.48 4.36
N LEU A 150 -2.86 11.69 5.43
CA LEU A 150 -1.80 11.50 6.44
C LEU A 150 -0.54 10.83 5.85
N GLN A 151 -0.68 9.83 4.98
CA GLN A 151 0.45 9.21 4.28
C GLN A 151 1.20 10.23 3.40
N MET A 152 0.48 11.09 2.67
CA MET A 152 1.11 12.15 1.87
C MET A 152 1.82 13.19 2.74
N ILE A 153 1.22 13.58 3.86
CA ILE A 153 1.84 14.51 4.82
C ILE A 153 3.11 13.89 5.41
N GLN A 154 3.12 12.60 5.75
CA GLN A 154 4.31 11.89 6.22
C GLN A 154 5.45 11.97 5.19
N PHE A 155 5.19 11.68 3.91
CA PHE A 155 6.23 11.81 2.88
C PHE A 155 6.73 13.25 2.69
N LEU A 156 5.87 14.25 2.86
CA LEU A 156 6.28 15.66 2.81
C LEU A 156 7.21 16.01 3.97
N ILE A 157 6.87 15.58 5.19
CA ILE A 157 7.71 15.79 6.38
C ILE A 157 9.06 15.11 6.20
N ASP A 158 9.07 13.84 5.76
CA ASP A 158 10.29 13.07 5.52
C ASP A 158 11.17 13.73 4.44
N LEU A 159 10.56 14.31 3.39
CA LEU A 159 11.30 14.99 2.33
C LEU A 159 11.95 16.28 2.84
N VAL A 160 11.27 17.07 3.66
CA VAL A 160 11.84 18.27 4.29
C VAL A 160 12.98 17.89 5.24
N TYR A 161 12.79 16.86 6.05
CA TYR A 161 13.83 16.32 6.94
C TYR A 161 15.06 15.85 6.14
N CYS A 162 14.86 15.10 5.05
CA CYS A 162 15.95 14.69 4.17
C CYS A 162 16.64 15.89 3.51
N ALA A 163 15.90 16.92 3.08
CA ALA A 163 16.49 18.11 2.46
C ALA A 163 17.40 18.86 3.43
N ILE A 164 17.00 19.02 4.70
CA ILE A 164 17.84 19.61 5.74
C ILE A 164 19.09 18.74 5.97
N GLY A 165 18.92 17.42 6.06
CA GLY A 165 20.05 16.50 6.20
C GLY A 165 21.04 16.56 5.03
N ILE A 166 20.57 16.76 3.80
CA ILE A 166 21.42 16.89 2.60
C ILE A 166 22.20 18.21 2.64
N LEU A 167 21.56 19.31 3.05
CA LEU A 167 22.18 20.64 3.05
C LEU A 167 23.21 20.84 4.17
N TYR A 168 23.01 20.20 5.32
CA TYR A 168 23.80 20.50 6.54
C TYR A 168 24.52 19.30 7.16
N HIS A 169 24.20 18.06 6.76
CA HIS A 169 24.68 16.83 7.42
C HIS A 169 25.14 15.73 6.44
N ASP A 170 25.44 16.09 5.19
CA ASP A 170 25.95 15.19 4.13
C ASP A 170 25.07 13.94 3.88
N PHE A 171 23.74 14.08 4.02
CA PHE A 171 22.85 12.95 3.74
C PHE A 171 22.85 12.54 2.27
N CYS A 172 22.56 11.26 2.05
CA CYS A 172 22.47 10.69 0.72
C CYS A 172 21.26 11.25 -0.07
N ILE A 173 21.53 11.83 -1.25
CA ILE A 173 20.50 12.39 -2.14
C ILE A 173 19.46 11.36 -2.59
N TRP A 174 19.84 10.08 -2.64
CA TRP A 174 18.94 8.99 -3.04
C TRP A 174 17.71 8.86 -2.13
N SER A 175 17.82 9.22 -0.85
CA SER A 175 16.69 9.25 0.08
C SER A 175 15.63 10.28 -0.34
N ALA A 176 16.06 11.47 -0.78
CA ALA A 176 15.15 12.51 -1.27
C ALA A 176 14.54 12.16 -2.63
N VAL A 177 15.31 11.51 -3.52
CA VAL A 177 14.79 11.02 -4.81
C VAL A 177 13.67 9.99 -4.57
N TYR A 178 13.87 9.06 -3.64
CA TYR A 178 12.87 8.06 -3.29
C TYR A 178 11.64 8.67 -2.61
N GLY A 179 11.82 9.59 -1.66
CA GLY A 179 10.70 10.30 -1.04
C GLY A 179 9.85 11.06 -2.06
N SER A 180 10.51 11.69 -3.04
CA SER A 180 9.85 12.42 -4.13
C SER A 180 9.06 11.50 -5.06
N SER A 181 9.61 10.33 -5.42
CA SER A 181 8.89 9.36 -6.26
C SER A 181 7.63 8.83 -5.55
N MET A 182 7.74 8.54 -4.25
CA MET A 182 6.62 8.08 -3.43
C MET A 182 5.52 9.13 -3.32
N LEU A 183 5.88 10.38 -3.04
CA LEU A 183 4.93 11.48 -3.00
C LEU A 183 4.21 11.67 -4.34
N PHE A 184 4.92 11.55 -5.46
CA PHE A 184 4.32 11.59 -6.79
C PHE A 184 3.30 10.46 -7.01
N PHE A 185 3.65 9.21 -6.69
CA PHE A 185 2.72 8.09 -6.85
C PHE A 185 1.48 8.22 -5.96
N PHE A 186 1.64 8.66 -4.71
CA PHE A 186 0.52 8.91 -3.80
C PHE A 186 -0.36 10.06 -4.27
N THR A 187 0.23 11.14 -4.77
CA THR A 187 -0.52 12.29 -5.32
C THR A 187 -1.33 11.86 -6.55
N ASN A 188 -0.72 11.11 -7.48
CA ASN A 188 -1.38 10.56 -8.65
C ASN A 188 -2.53 9.60 -8.28
N PHE A 189 -2.32 8.75 -7.27
CA PHE A 189 -3.39 7.91 -6.71
C PHE A 189 -4.52 8.76 -6.12
N TYR A 190 -4.20 9.77 -5.31
CA TYR A 190 -5.17 10.63 -4.65
C TYR A 190 -6.04 11.39 -5.66
N ILE A 191 -5.43 11.98 -6.70
CA ILE A 191 -6.13 12.66 -7.78
C ILE A 191 -7.12 11.72 -8.47
N LYS A 192 -6.67 10.51 -8.86
CA LYS A 192 -7.50 9.51 -9.56
C LYS A 192 -8.59 8.90 -8.69
N ALA A 193 -8.35 8.78 -7.38
CA ALA A 193 -9.27 8.13 -6.45
C ALA A 193 -10.33 9.10 -5.90
N TYR A 194 -9.98 10.37 -5.68
CA TYR A 194 -10.81 11.32 -4.93
C TYR A 194 -11.19 12.59 -5.70
N ILE A 195 -10.35 13.11 -6.60
CA ILE A 195 -10.65 14.34 -7.34
C ILE A 195 -11.39 14.03 -8.65
N TYR A 196 -10.86 13.09 -9.44
CA TYR A 196 -11.45 12.65 -10.70
C TYR A 196 -11.84 11.17 -10.65
N PRO A 197 -12.78 10.77 -9.75
CA PRO A 197 -13.21 9.39 -9.67
C PRO A 197 -13.82 8.96 -11.01
N ARG A 198 -13.31 7.86 -11.59
CA ARG A 198 -13.89 7.30 -12.82
C ARG A 198 -15.39 7.06 -12.61
N LYS A 199 -16.23 7.70 -13.44
CA LYS A 199 -17.67 7.41 -13.49
C LYS A 199 -17.85 5.91 -13.77
N LYS A 200 -18.67 5.23 -12.97
CA LYS A 200 -19.08 3.86 -13.31
C LYS A 200 -19.89 3.96 -14.61
N PRO A 201 -19.63 3.10 -15.62
CA PRO A 201 -20.42 3.12 -16.83
C PRO A 201 -21.89 2.95 -16.46
N THR A 202 -22.72 3.87 -16.93
CA THR A 202 -24.16 3.81 -16.69
C THR A 202 -24.73 2.59 -17.41
N ASN A 203 -25.86 2.04 -16.94
CA ASN A 203 -26.47 0.87 -17.58
C ASN A 203 -26.79 1.11 -19.08
N LYS A 204 -26.92 2.37 -19.52
CA LYS A 204 -27.06 2.75 -20.93
C LYS A 204 -25.81 2.47 -21.79
N GLU A 205 -24.60 2.69 -21.27
CA GLU A 205 -23.34 2.38 -21.99
C GLU A 205 -23.07 0.88 -22.07
N LYS A 206 -23.47 0.11 -21.04
CA LYS A 206 -23.36 -1.37 -21.08
C LYS A 206 -24.30 -2.01 -22.09
N ALA A 207 -25.49 -1.45 -22.28
CA ALA A 207 -26.42 -1.90 -23.32
C ALA A 207 -25.91 -1.55 -24.73
N SER A 208 -25.29 -0.37 -24.91
CA SER A 208 -24.70 0.05 -26.19
C SER A 208 -23.52 -0.84 -26.60
N ASN A 209 -22.65 -1.25 -25.67
CA ASN A 209 -21.51 -2.13 -25.98
C ASN A 209 -21.90 -3.60 -26.24
N ASN A 210 -23.02 -4.07 -25.68
CA ASN A 210 -23.54 -5.41 -25.98
C ASN A 210 -24.34 -5.45 -27.30
N GLY A 211 -24.88 -4.31 -27.76
CA GLY A 211 -25.59 -4.21 -29.04
C GLY A 211 -24.68 -4.20 -30.27
N SER A 212 -23.43 -3.78 -30.13
CA SER A 212 -22.47 -3.67 -31.23
C SER A 212 -21.67 -4.94 -31.55
N GLN A 213 -21.84 -6.03 -30.80
CA GLN A 213 -21.25 -7.34 -31.11
C GLN A 213 -22.23 -8.34 -31.76
N GLY A 214 -23.47 -7.92 -32.05
CA GLY A 214 -24.52 -8.81 -32.57
C GLY A 214 -24.89 -8.68 -34.05
N SER A 215 -24.23 -7.83 -34.85
CA SER A 215 -24.73 -7.48 -36.20
C SER A 215 -23.73 -7.62 -37.36
N LEU A 216 -22.70 -8.45 -37.24
CA LEU A 216 -21.75 -8.73 -38.34
C LEU A 216 -21.44 -10.24 -38.49
N SER A 217 -22.47 -11.07 -38.59
CA SER A 217 -22.35 -12.38 -39.29
C SER A 217 -23.72 -12.91 -39.73
N SER A 218 -24.29 -12.35 -40.80
CA SER A 218 -25.33 -13.03 -41.60
C SER A 218 -25.63 -12.19 -42.84
N SER A 219 -24.81 -12.33 -43.87
CA SER A 219 -25.21 -12.16 -45.27
C SER A 219 -24.00 -12.46 -46.14
N HIS A 220 -23.80 -13.75 -46.47
CA HIS A 220 -23.17 -14.22 -47.70
C HIS A 220 -23.20 -15.75 -47.70
N GLY A 221 -23.94 -16.34 -48.63
CA GLY A 221 -23.95 -17.78 -48.88
C GLY A 221 -25.35 -18.32 -49.16
N ASP A 222 -25.58 -18.66 -50.43
CA ASP A 222 -26.48 -19.70 -50.91
C ASP A 222 -27.93 -19.35 -51.24
N GLU A 223 -28.09 -18.52 -52.28
CA GLU A 223 -29.19 -18.65 -53.23
C GLU A 223 -28.63 -19.20 -54.56
N LEU A 224 -28.51 -20.52 -54.66
CA LEU A 224 -28.24 -21.23 -55.92
C LEU A 224 -28.70 -22.69 -55.84
N SER A 225 -30.02 -22.89 -55.87
CA SER A 225 -30.60 -24.12 -56.41
C SER A 225 -31.99 -23.86 -56.97
N ARG A 226 -32.04 -23.63 -58.28
CA ARG A 226 -33.13 -24.02 -59.20
C ARG A 226 -32.86 -23.47 -60.60
N LYS A 227 -32.23 -24.29 -61.45
CA LYS A 227 -32.58 -24.38 -62.88
C LYS A 227 -31.79 -25.52 -63.57
N LYS A 228 -32.57 -26.37 -64.24
CA LYS A 228 -32.25 -27.24 -65.39
C LYS A 228 -31.84 -28.70 -65.13
N ILE A 229 -32.77 -29.54 -65.59
CA ILE A 229 -32.70 -30.93 -66.10
C ILE A 229 -32.62 -32.00 -65.03
#